data_AF-A0A256VLP1-F1
#
_entry.id   AF-A0A256VLP1-F1
#
_cell.length_a   1.000
_cell.length_b   1.000
_cell.length_c   1.000
_cell.angle_alpha   90.00
_cell.angle_beta   90.00
_cell.angle_gamma   90.00
#
_symmetry.space_group_name_H-M   'P 1'
#
loop_
_entity.id
_entity.type
_entity.pdbx_description
1 polymer ?
#
loop_
_entity_poly.entity_id
_entity_poly.type
_entity_poly.pdbx_seq_one_letter_code
_entity_poly.pdbx_strand_id
1 'polypeptide(L)'
;MRYDKTVYLITETANDGDDLNFEGTSTATKVKANVKRTNLTLANGEMYDATIVRVYGECEADKIGLSDYDPNTGDNAHKIQKVGRHFNRTDFYIINSEVIFNAK
;
A
#
# COMPACT_ATOMS: atom_id res chain seq x y z
N MET A 1 19.05 -4.68 -4.11
CA MET A 1 17.72 -5.07 -3.55
C MET A 1 17.07 -6.02 -4.55
N ARG A 2 16.51 -7.15 -4.11
CA ARG A 2 15.87 -8.14 -5.01
C ARG A 2 14.35 -7.93 -4.96
N TYR A 3 13.74 -7.66 -6.11
CA TYR A 3 12.29 -7.53 -6.29
C TYR A 3 11.72 -8.90 -6.70
N ASP A 4 11.55 -9.78 -5.72
CA ASP A 4 11.17 -11.18 -5.92
C ASP A 4 9.66 -11.42 -5.81
N LYS A 5 8.93 -10.52 -5.15
CA LYS A 5 7.48 -10.59 -4.99
C LYS A 5 6.76 -9.86 -6.11
N THR A 6 5.52 -10.24 -6.34
CA THR A 6 4.62 -9.55 -7.25
C THR A 6 3.45 -9.00 -6.45
N VAL A 7 3.11 -7.75 -6.70
CA VAL A 7 2.02 -7.02 -6.05
C VAL A 7 1.18 -6.31 -7.11
N TYR A 8 -0.01 -5.89 -6.73
CA TYR A 8 -0.90 -5.09 -7.56
C TYR A 8 -0.95 -3.66 -7.03
N LEU A 9 -0.62 -2.70 -7.87
CA LEU A 9 -0.82 -1.27 -7.62
C LEU A 9 -2.23 -0.92 -8.06
N ILE A 10 -3.06 -0.46 -7.14
CA ILE A 10 -4.47 -0.19 -7.42
C ILE A 10 -4.68 1.31 -7.31
N THR A 11 -5.15 1.92 -8.40
CA THR A 11 -5.52 3.33 -8.46
C THR A 11 -7.02 3.45 -8.62
N GLU A 12 -7.65 4.28 -7.80
CA GLU A 12 -9.08 4.56 -7.86
C GLU A 12 -9.28 5.92 -8.52
N THR A 13 -10.08 5.95 -9.59
CA THR A 13 -10.44 7.22 -10.21
C THR A 13 -11.44 7.93 -9.31
N ALA A 14 -11.06 9.09 -8.76
CA ALA A 14 -11.98 9.92 -7.99
C ALA A 14 -13.03 10.56 -8.91
N ASN A 15 -14.24 10.77 -8.39
CA ASN A 15 -15.26 11.54 -9.10
C ASN A 15 -14.91 13.03 -9.03
N ASP A 16 -14.32 13.56 -10.11
CA ASP A 16 -14.01 14.99 -10.21
C ASP A 16 -15.20 15.82 -10.75
N GLY A 17 -16.39 15.22 -10.89
CA GLY A 17 -17.60 15.89 -11.39
C GLY A 17 -18.79 15.80 -10.43
N ASP A 18 -19.79 16.67 -10.64
CA ASP A 18 -21.08 16.68 -9.93
C ASP A 18 -22.01 15.51 -10.32
N ASP A 19 -21.46 14.45 -10.92
CA ASP A 19 -22.27 13.33 -11.40
C ASP A 19 -22.64 12.40 -10.25
N LEU A 20 -23.93 12.38 -9.91
CA LEU A 20 -24.50 11.53 -8.85
C LEU A 20 -24.39 10.03 -9.17
N ASN A 21 -24.14 9.66 -10.43
CA ASN A 21 -24.07 8.28 -10.91
C ASN A 21 -22.64 7.81 -11.26
N PHE A 22 -21.60 8.45 -10.72
CA PHE A 22 -20.22 8.01 -10.99
C PHE A 22 -19.93 6.64 -10.36
N GLU A 23 -19.75 5.63 -11.21
CA GLU A 23 -19.19 4.36 -10.81
C GLU A 23 -17.66 4.45 -10.89
N GLY A 24 -17.03 4.59 -9.72
CA GLY A 24 -15.57 4.70 -9.60
C GLY A 24 -14.85 3.54 -10.27
N THR A 25 -13.99 3.86 -11.24
CA THR A 25 -13.21 2.84 -11.95
C THR A 25 -11.89 2.62 -11.22
N SER A 26 -11.65 1.39 -10.77
CA SER A 26 -10.37 0.97 -10.20
C SER A 26 -9.50 0.29 -11.26
N THR A 27 -8.24 0.70 -11.36
CA THR A 27 -7.26 0.05 -12.26
C THR A 27 -6.22 -0.67 -11.40
N ALA A 28 -5.95 -1.94 -11.71
CA ALA A 28 -4.94 -2.76 -11.01
C ALA A 28 -3.76 -3.10 -11.93
N THR A 29 -2.56 -2.64 -11.57
CA THR A 29 -1.32 -2.86 -12.33
C THR A 29 -0.40 -3.82 -11.60
N LYS A 30 -0.04 -4.93 -12.24
CA LYS A 30 0.84 -5.96 -11.66
C LYS A 30 2.31 -5.56 -11.80
N VAL A 31 3.04 -5.48 -10.68
CA VAL A 31 4.45 -5.06 -10.65
C VAL A 31 5.33 -5.97 -9.79
N LYS A 32 6.64 -5.95 -10.03
CA LYS A 32 7.63 -6.58 -9.15
C LYS A 32 7.96 -5.65 -7.98
N ALA A 33 7.95 -6.21 -6.77
CA ALA A 33 8.17 -5.48 -5.54
C ALA A 33 9.06 -6.25 -4.56
N ASN A 34 9.67 -5.53 -3.62
CA ASN A 34 10.27 -6.09 -2.42
C ASN A 34 9.30 -5.80 -1.27
N VAL A 35 8.76 -6.86 -0.66
CA VAL A 35 7.79 -6.74 0.44
C VAL A 35 8.48 -7.12 1.74
N LYS A 36 8.44 -6.23 2.74
CA LYS A 36 9.05 -6.47 4.05
C LYS A 36 8.08 -6.05 5.15
N ARG A 37 7.79 -6.97 6.08
CA ARG A 37 7.11 -6.67 7.33
C ARG A 37 8.10 -6.14 8.37
N THR A 38 7.74 -5.12 9.11
CA THR A 38 8.59 -4.46 10.10
C THR A 38 7.74 -3.76 11.15
N ASN A 39 8.30 -3.56 12.33
CA ASN A 39 7.70 -2.67 13.31
C ASN A 39 8.15 -1.23 13.06
N LEU A 40 7.22 -0.29 13.11
CA LEU A 40 7.48 1.15 13.06
C LEU A 40 7.20 1.73 14.44
N THR A 41 8.23 2.30 15.07
CA THR A 41 8.08 3.02 16.34
C THR A 41 7.90 4.50 16.06
N LEU A 42 6.82 5.08 16.57
CA LEU A 42 6.58 6.51 16.53
C LEU A 42 7.25 7.19 17.74
N ALA A 43 7.47 8.51 17.63
CA ALA A 43 8.14 9.29 18.68
C ALA A 43 7.36 9.32 20.01
N ASN A 44 6.05 9.05 19.99
CA ASN A 44 5.19 8.89 21.17
C ASN A 44 5.34 7.52 21.87
N GLY A 45 6.20 6.63 21.36
CA GLY A 45 6.43 5.29 21.91
C GLY A 45 5.49 4.21 21.37
N GLU A 46 4.49 4.57 20.56
CA GLU A 46 3.61 3.59 19.91
C GLU A 46 4.38 2.79 18.86
N MET A 47 4.06 1.50 18.75
CA MET A 47 4.65 0.61 17.76
C MET A 47 3.55 0.08 16.84
N TYR A 48 3.78 0.13 15.54
CA TYR A 48 2.86 -0.40 14.55
C TYR A 48 3.52 -1.54 13.81
N ASP A 49 2.80 -2.63 13.62
CA ASP A 49 3.20 -3.65 12.66
C ASP A 49 2.83 -3.17 11.27
N ALA A 50 3.85 -2.98 10.43
CA ALA A 50 3.73 -2.38 9.11
C ALA A 50 4.36 -3.26 8.04
N THR A 51 3.74 -3.26 6.86
CA THR A 51 4.29 -3.84 5.66
C THR A 51 4.79 -2.72 4.75
N ILE A 52 6.07 -2.78 4.39
CA ILE A 52 6.69 -1.87 3.42
C ILE A 52 6.77 -2.61 2.08
N VAL A 53 6.13 -2.05 1.05
CA VAL A 53 6.16 -2.54 -0.33
C VAL A 53 7.01 -1.58 -1.15
N ARG A 54 8.20 -2.02 -1.57
CA ARG A 54 9.11 -1.22 -2.38
C ARG A 54 8.98 -1.62 -3.85
N VAL A 55 8.73 -0.65 -4.70
CA VAL A 55 8.63 -0.82 -6.16
C VAL A 55 9.73 0.00 -6.82
N TYR A 56 10.30 -0.54 -7.90
CA TYR A 56 11.29 0.16 -8.69
C TYR A 56 10.64 1.26 -9.54
N GLY A 57 11.27 2.43 -9.60
CA GLY A 57 10.76 3.59 -10.34
C GLY A 57 9.77 4.43 -9.54
N GLU A 58 9.26 5.47 -10.19
CA GLU A 58 8.21 6.32 -9.65
C GLU A 58 6.84 5.70 -9.98
N CYS A 59 6.12 5.31 -8.93
CA CYS A 59 4.81 4.69 -9.03
C CYS A 59 3.82 5.38 -8.09
N GLU A 60 2.54 5.37 -8.48
CA GLU A 60 1.42 5.84 -7.68
C GLU A 60 0.39 4.71 -7.51
N ALA A 61 -0.25 4.68 -6.35
CA ALA A 61 -1.29 3.73 -5.98
C ALA A 61 -2.06 4.28 -4.77
N ASP A 62 -3.35 3.98 -4.70
CA ASP A 62 -4.21 4.26 -3.54
C ASP A 62 -4.28 3.05 -2.61
N LYS A 63 -4.28 1.86 -3.20
CA LYS A 63 -4.28 0.57 -2.51
C LYS A 63 -3.23 -0.37 -3.10
N ILE A 64 -2.81 -1.34 -2.31
CA ILE A 64 -1.88 -2.40 -2.72
C ILE A 64 -2.54 -3.76 -2.54
N GLY A 65 -2.57 -4.55 -3.61
CA GLY A 65 -2.88 -5.97 -3.53
C GLY A 65 -1.62 -6.79 -3.26
N LEU A 66 -1.62 -7.59 -2.20
CA LEU A 66 -0.54 -8.52 -1.87
C LEU A 66 -0.87 -9.92 -2.42
N SER A 67 -0.35 -10.99 -1.80
CA SER A 67 -0.52 -12.37 -2.27
C SER A 67 -1.93 -12.91 -2.13
N ASP A 68 -2.75 -12.29 -1.29
CA ASP A 68 -4.13 -12.61 -0.95
C ASP A 68 -5.17 -11.76 -1.70
N TYR A 69 -4.72 -10.84 -2.56
CA TYR A 69 -5.58 -9.99 -3.37
C TYR A 69 -6.18 -10.74 -4.57
N ASP A 70 -7.50 -10.61 -4.76
CA ASP A 70 -8.19 -11.10 -5.96
C ASP A 70 -8.43 -9.95 -6.96
N PRO A 71 -7.79 -9.96 -8.13
CA PRO A 71 -7.95 -8.91 -9.12
C PRO A 71 -9.33 -8.90 -9.81
N ASN A 72 -10.13 -9.96 -9.70
CA ASN A 72 -11.46 -10.01 -10.32
C ASN A 72 -12.54 -9.38 -9.43
N THR A 73 -12.40 -9.54 -8.11
CA THR A 73 -13.38 -9.00 -7.13
C THR A 73 -12.89 -7.71 -6.47
N GLY A 74 -11.58 -7.46 -6.45
CA GLY A 74 -10.97 -6.34 -5.74
C GLY A 74 -10.78 -6.60 -4.24
N ASP A 75 -11.09 -7.80 -3.75
CA ASP A 75 -11.01 -8.16 -2.34
C ASP A 75 -9.57 -8.19 -1.83
N ASN A 76 -9.40 -7.90 -0.54
CA ASN A 76 -8.10 -7.86 0.17
C ASN A 76 -7.12 -6.80 -0.39
N ALA A 77 -7.63 -5.71 -0.96
CA ALA A 77 -6.83 -4.54 -1.26
C ALA A 77 -6.45 -3.80 0.04
N HIS A 78 -5.16 -3.60 0.28
CA HIS A 78 -4.68 -2.90 1.47
C HIS A 78 -4.57 -1.40 1.22
N LYS A 79 -5.17 -0.60 2.11
CA LYS A 79 -5.06 0.86 2.06
C LYS A 79 -3.62 1.30 2.39
N ILE A 80 -3.09 2.23 1.59
CA ILE A 80 -1.79 2.83 1.81
C ILE A 80 -1.92 3.97 2.82
N GLN A 81 -1.07 4.00 3.85
CA GLN A 81 -1.04 5.10 4.83
C GLN A 81 0.02 6.14 4.51
N LYS A 82 1.11 5.75 3.85
CA LYS A 82 2.17 6.67 3.44
C LYS A 82 2.84 6.20 2.17
N VAL A 83 3.22 7.17 1.33
CA VAL A 83 4.08 6.96 0.16
C VAL A 83 5.41 7.67 0.39
N GLY A 84 6.50 6.93 0.32
CA GLY A 84 7.87 7.44 0.35
C GLY A 84 8.45 7.45 -1.05
N ARG A 85 8.67 8.64 -1.62
CA ARG A 85 9.30 8.78 -2.94
C ARG A 85 10.81 8.93 -2.79
N HIS A 86 11.55 8.12 -3.55
CA HIS A 86 12.99 8.15 -3.61
C HIS A 86 13.45 8.18 -5.08
N PHE A 87 14.71 8.54 -5.32
CA PHE A 87 15.23 8.80 -6.67
C PHE A 87 14.94 7.69 -7.71
N ASN A 88 14.94 6.41 -7.31
CA ASN A 88 14.67 5.27 -8.20
C ASN A 88 13.67 4.25 -7.62
N ARG A 89 12.90 4.63 -6.59
CA ARG A 89 11.93 3.72 -5.98
C ARG A 89 10.79 4.47 -5.30
N THR A 90 9.63 3.82 -5.26
CA THR A 90 8.52 4.18 -4.38
C THR A 90 8.36 3.14 -3.29
N ASP A 91 8.32 3.59 -2.03
CA ASP A 91 8.05 2.78 -0.84
C ASP A 91 6.61 3.06 -0.39
N PHE A 92 5.73 2.05 -0.45
CA PHE A 92 4.36 2.12 0.08
C PHE A 92 4.32 1.50 1.48
N TYR A 93 3.74 2.22 2.43
CA TYR A 93 3.61 1.79 3.82
C TYR A 93 2.17 1.41 4.11
N ILE A 94 1.99 0.16 4.55
CA ILE A 94 0.70 -0.43 4.94
C ILE A 94 0.77 -0.72 6.43
N ILE A 95 -0.17 -0.21 7.22
CA ILE A 95 -0.28 -0.52 8.65
C ILE A 95 -1.22 -1.73 8.80
N ASN A 96 -0.70 -2.84 9.34
CA ASN A 96 -1.47 -4.06 9.52
C ASN A 96 -2.24 -4.06 10.85
N SER A 97 -1.59 -3.57 11.91
CA SER A 97 -2.19 -3.47 13.25
C SER A 97 -1.40 -2.51 14.14
N GLU A 98 -2.08 -1.92 15.12
CA GLU A 98 -1.46 -1.23 16.23
C GLU A 98 -0.93 -2.23 17.26
N VAL A 99 0.32 -2.07 17.68
CA VAL A 99 0.95 -2.89 18.72
C VAL A 99 1.26 -1.97 19.90
N ILE A 100 0.31 -1.88 20.85
CA ILE A 100 0.48 -1.10 22.07
C ILE A 100 1.38 -1.87 23.04
N PHE A 101 2.61 -1.40 23.23
CA PHE A 101 3.41 -1.83 24.38
C PHE A 101 3.13 -0.86 25.53
N ASN A 102 2.30 -1.30 26.49
CA ASN A 102 2.26 -0.66 27.81
C ASN A 102 3.59 -0.96 28.52
N ALA A 103 4.57 -0.06 28.37
CA ALA A 103 5.70 -0.01 29.28
C ALA A 103 5.17 0.45 30.65
N LYS A 104 5.10 -0.48 31.61
CA LYS A 104 4.94 -0.16 33.02
C LYS A 104 6.18 0.54 33.56
#